data_AF-A0A6B3HXG2-F1
#
_entry.id   AF-A0A6B3HXG2-F1
#
_cell.length_a   1.000
_cell.length_b   1.000
_cell.length_c   1.000
_cell.angle_alpha   90.00
_cell.angle_beta   90.00
_cell.angle_gamma   90.00
#
_symmetry.space_group_name_H-M   'P 1'
#
loop_
_entity.id
_entity.type
_entity.pdbx_description
1 polymer ?
#
loop_
_entity_poly.entity_id
_entity_poly.type
_entity_poly.pdbx_seq_one_letter_code
_entity_poly.pdbx_strand_id
1 'polypeptide(L)'
;IVCIPGCPVHPDNASETLLYLLYQAAGAAPMIPLDEELRPTWLFGATVHEGCDRAGYYEQGQFAEEYGSPQCLVKLGCWGPVVKCNVPKRGWINGVGGC
;
A
#
# COMPACT_ATOMS: atom_id res chain seq x y z
N ILE A 1 -3.20 -9.15 18.57
CA ILE A 1 -2.85 -9.70 17.25
C ILE A 1 -2.52 -8.53 16.35
N VAL A 2 -1.47 -8.62 15.53
CA VAL A 2 -1.08 -7.59 14.56
C VAL A 2 -1.02 -8.26 13.19
N CYS A 3 -1.81 -7.79 12.24
CA CYS A 3 -1.91 -8.33 10.89
C CYS A 3 -1.02 -7.51 9.95
N ILE A 4 -0.09 -8.18 9.25
CA ILE A 4 0.74 -7.56 8.21
C ILE A 4 0.46 -8.28 6.89
N PRO A 5 -0.68 -7.99 6.23
CA PRO A 5 -1.10 -8.69 5.04
C PRO A 5 -0.31 -8.27 3.80
N GLY A 6 -0.54 -9.00 2.72
CA GLY A 6 0.15 -8.87 1.43
C GLY A 6 0.52 -10.25 0.90
N CYS A 7 0.45 -10.46 -0.41
CA CYS A 7 0.76 -11.74 -1.04
C CYS A 7 1.86 -11.58 -2.11
N PRO A 8 3.15 -11.57 -1.73
CA PRO A 8 3.67 -11.68 -0.37
C PRO A 8 3.61 -10.34 0.39
N VAL A 9 3.96 -10.36 1.67
CA VAL A 9 4.12 -9.12 2.45
C VAL A 9 5.27 -8.28 1.89
N HIS A 10 5.09 -6.97 1.81
CA HIS A 10 6.17 -6.07 1.43
C HIS A 10 7.30 -6.14 2.49
N PRO A 11 8.58 -6.28 2.12
CA PRO A 11 9.68 -6.48 3.07
C PRO A 11 9.77 -5.37 4.14
N ASP A 12 9.67 -4.10 3.73
CA ASP A 12 9.67 -2.98 4.66
C ASP A 12 8.43 -2.96 5.56
N ASN A 13 7.23 -3.27 5.05
CA ASN A 13 6.03 -3.30 5.88
C ASN A 13 6.17 -4.31 7.04
N ALA A 14 6.76 -5.47 6.77
CA ALA A 14 7.07 -6.46 7.79
C ALA A 14 8.13 -5.95 8.79
N SER A 15 9.23 -5.40 8.27
CA SER A 15 10.38 -4.97 9.07
C SER A 15 10.06 -3.75 9.94
N GLU A 16 9.35 -2.76 9.41
CA GLU A 16 8.90 -1.56 10.11
C GLU A 16 7.90 -1.90 11.23
N THR A 17 6.97 -2.82 10.96
CA THR A 17 6.02 -3.25 12.00
C THR A 17 6.74 -3.99 13.12
N LEU A 18 7.67 -4.89 12.80
CA LEU A 18 8.49 -5.57 13.81
C LEU A 18 9.31 -4.58 14.63
N LEU A 19 9.93 -3.60 13.98
CA LEU A 19 10.68 -2.55 14.65
C LEU A 19 9.80 -1.76 15.61
N TYR A 20 8.60 -1.35 15.19
CA TYR A 20 7.64 -0.67 16.06
C TYR A 20 7.34 -1.48 17.32
N LEU A 21 7.10 -2.79 17.17
CA LEU A 21 6.82 -3.68 18.30
C LEU A 21 8.01 -3.79 19.27
N LEU A 22 9.25 -3.74 18.77
CA LEU A 22 10.44 -3.69 19.61
C LEU A 22 10.50 -2.38 20.42
N TYR A 23 10.22 -1.23 19.79
CA TYR A 23 10.13 0.05 20.51
C TYR A 23 9.03 0.04 21.56
N GLN A 24 7.87 -0.53 21.24
CA GLN A 24 6.75 -0.65 22.17
C GLN A 24 7.11 -1.55 23.37
N ALA A 25 7.74 -2.71 23.13
CA ALA A 25 8.19 -3.62 24.17
C ALA A 25 9.27 -3.00 25.08
N ALA A 26 10.11 -2.12 24.54
CA ALA A 26 11.10 -1.35 25.28
C ALA A 26 10.52 -0.15 26.06
N GLY A 27 9.20 0.10 25.98
CA GLY A 27 8.56 1.26 26.60
C GLY A 27 8.86 2.60 25.90
N ALA A 28 9.41 2.54 24.68
CA ALA A 28 9.81 3.71 23.88
C ALA A 28 8.79 4.10 22.80
N ALA A 29 7.68 3.36 22.68
CA ALA A 29 6.54 3.69 21.82
C ALA A 29 5.22 3.36 22.53
N PRO A 30 4.12 4.06 22.19
CA PRO A 30 2.78 3.73 22.69
C PRO A 30 2.26 2.41 22.09
N MET A 31 1.04 2.04 22.45
CA MET A 31 0.34 0.93 21.79
C MET A 31 0.26 1.16 20.28
N ILE A 32 0.67 0.15 19.50
CA ILE A 32 0.62 0.19 18.04
C ILE A 32 -0.78 0.58 17.52
N PRO A 33 -0.91 1.63 16.69
CA PRO A 33 -2.19 2.00 16.11
C PRO A 33 -2.57 1.04 14.97
N LEU A 34 -3.70 0.35 15.13
CA LEU A 34 -4.24 -0.59 14.16
C LEU A 34 -5.61 -0.13 13.65
N ASP A 35 -5.95 -0.52 12.42
CA ASP A 35 -7.30 -0.39 11.89
C ASP A 35 -8.24 -1.52 12.36
N GLU A 36 -9.49 -1.52 11.89
CA GLU A 36 -10.52 -2.50 12.26
C GLU A 36 -10.14 -3.93 11.83
N GLU A 37 -9.29 -4.08 10.82
CA GLU A 37 -8.74 -5.35 10.34
C GLU A 37 -7.38 -5.70 10.98
N LEU A 38 -7.01 -4.99 12.06
CA LEU A 38 -5.81 -5.19 12.87
C LEU A 38 -4.49 -4.91 12.13
N ARG A 39 -4.50 -4.02 11.14
CA ARG A 39 -3.32 -3.65 10.33
C ARG A 39 -2.73 -2.31 10.79
N PRO A 40 -1.40 -2.12 10.75
CA PRO A 40 -0.76 -0.83 11.02
C PRO A 40 -1.33 0.30 10.16
N THR A 41 -1.92 1.32 10.79
CA THR A 41 -2.64 2.39 10.07
C THR A 41 -1.73 3.23 9.18
N TRP A 42 -0.45 3.35 9.50
CA TRP A 42 0.52 4.09 8.68
C TRP A 42 0.95 3.34 7.41
N LEU A 43 0.71 2.02 7.33
CA LEU A 43 1.03 1.19 6.16
C LEU A 43 -0.21 0.91 5.31
N PHE A 44 -1.37 0.74 5.94
CA PHE A 44 -2.61 0.32 5.29
C PHE A 44 -3.75 1.34 5.44
N GLY A 45 -3.45 2.60 5.80
CA GLY A 45 -4.48 3.64 5.98
C GLY A 45 -5.06 4.15 4.66
N ALA A 46 -4.23 4.26 3.63
CA ALA A 46 -4.62 4.73 2.30
C ALA A 46 -4.88 3.57 1.33
N THR A 47 -5.73 3.83 0.35
CA THR A 47 -5.91 2.96 -0.82
C THR A 47 -4.72 3.03 -1.76
N VAL A 48 -4.56 2.01 -2.60
CA VAL A 48 -3.59 1.98 -3.71
C VAL A 48 -3.77 3.20 -4.61
N HIS A 49 -5.02 3.57 -4.91
CA HIS A 49 -5.30 4.66 -5.85
C HIS A 49 -4.88 6.04 -5.34
N GLU A 50 -4.97 6.29 -4.03
CA GLU A 50 -4.49 7.53 -3.41
C GLU A 50 -2.97 7.71 -3.52
N GLY A 51 -2.23 6.62 -3.75
CA GLY A 51 -0.78 6.62 -3.98
C GLY A 51 -0.34 6.40 -5.43
N CYS A 52 -1.28 6.25 -6.37
CA CYS A 52 -0.99 5.84 -7.74
C CYS A 52 -0.48 7.00 -8.60
N ASP A 53 0.66 6.82 -9.24
CA ASP A 53 1.23 7.79 -10.19
C ASP A 53 0.40 7.94 -11.48
N ARG A 54 -0.47 6.97 -11.79
CA ARG A 54 -1.45 7.04 -12.89
C ARG A 54 -2.76 7.73 -12.51
N ALA A 55 -2.92 8.25 -11.29
CA ALA A 55 -4.17 8.86 -10.84
C ALA A 55 -4.61 10.05 -11.70
N GLY A 56 -3.67 10.83 -12.26
CA GLY A 56 -4.00 11.93 -13.16
C GLY A 56 -4.71 11.48 -14.45
N TYR A 57 -4.37 10.31 -14.99
CA TYR A 57 -5.09 9.72 -16.11
C TYR A 57 -6.51 9.32 -15.71
N TYR A 58 -6.67 8.75 -14.51
CA TYR A 58 -7.99 8.40 -13.98
C TYR A 58 -8.89 9.63 -13.83
N GLU A 59 -8.36 10.72 -13.25
CA GLU A 59 -9.07 11.99 -13.06
C GLU A 59 -9.57 12.58 -14.40
N GLN A 60 -8.77 12.45 -15.46
CA GLN A 60 -9.11 12.93 -16.81
C GLN A 60 -9.98 11.96 -17.61
N GLY A 61 -10.38 10.81 -17.04
CA GLY A 61 -11.13 9.79 -17.75
C GLY A 61 -10.34 9.06 -18.86
N GLN A 62 -9.00 9.10 -18.79
CA GLN A 62 -8.09 8.47 -19.72
C GLN A 62 -7.75 7.06 -19.25
N PHE A 63 -8.36 6.08 -19.89
CA PHE A 63 -8.27 4.68 -19.50
C PHE A 63 -7.61 3.85 -20.58
N ALA A 64 -6.74 2.94 -20.17
CA ALA A 64 -6.09 1.99 -21.06
C ALA A 64 -7.10 1.03 -21.70
N GLU A 65 -6.87 0.72 -22.98
CA GLU A 65 -7.57 -0.34 -23.72
C GLU A 65 -6.72 -1.62 -23.84
N GLU A 66 -5.41 -1.53 -23.58
CA GLU A 66 -4.46 -2.64 -23.59
C GLU A 66 -3.44 -2.53 -22.45
N TYR A 67 -2.85 -3.66 -22.04
CA TYR A 67 -1.98 -3.75 -20.86
C TYR A 67 -0.66 -2.96 -20.98
N GLY A 68 -0.18 -2.68 -22.20
CA GLY A 68 1.05 -1.92 -22.44
C GLY A 68 0.89 -0.40 -22.27
N SER A 69 -0.33 0.10 -22.09
CA SER A 69 -0.59 1.54 -22.02
C SER A 69 -0.04 2.18 -20.73
N PRO A 70 0.49 3.42 -20.80
CA PRO A 70 0.86 4.18 -19.61
C PRO A 70 -0.35 4.74 -18.83
N GLN A 71 -1.56 4.68 -19.39
CA GLN A 71 -2.77 5.25 -18.80
C GLN A 71 -3.35 4.40 -17.66
N CYS A 72 -4.44 4.87 -17.04
CA CYS A 72 -5.08 4.18 -15.93
C CYS A 72 -5.66 2.81 -16.34
N LEU A 73 -5.33 1.77 -15.58
CA LEU A 73 -5.71 0.37 -15.84
C LEU A 73 -7.03 -0.04 -15.18
N VAL A 74 -7.83 0.89 -14.63
CA VAL A 74 -9.07 0.55 -13.91
C VAL A 74 -10.05 -0.25 -14.77
N LYS A 75 -10.17 0.07 -16.07
CA LYS A 75 -11.02 -0.68 -17.02
C LYS A 75 -10.44 -2.04 -17.43
N LEU A 76 -9.18 -2.31 -17.11
CA LEU A 76 -8.52 -3.59 -17.30
C LEU A 76 -8.46 -4.43 -16.01
N GLY A 77 -9.17 -4.00 -14.95
CA GLY A 77 -9.33 -4.77 -13.72
C GLY A 77 -8.50 -4.31 -12.53
N CYS A 78 -7.90 -3.11 -12.56
CA CYS A 78 -7.23 -2.56 -11.40
C CYS A 78 -8.24 -2.22 -10.28
N TRP A 79 -8.09 -2.86 -9.11
CA TRP A 79 -8.90 -2.64 -7.90
C TRP A 79 -8.32 -1.57 -6.97
N GLY A 80 -7.37 -0.78 -7.45
CA GLY A 80 -6.65 0.21 -6.66
C GLY A 80 -7.55 1.15 -5.82
N PRO A 81 -8.72 1.60 -6.31
CA PRO A 81 -9.61 2.48 -5.55
C PRO A 81 -10.19 1.90 -4.26
N VAL A 82 -10.14 0.58 -4.05
CA VAL A 82 -10.74 -0.08 -2.88
C VAL A 82 -9.77 -1.02 -2.14
N VAL A 83 -8.53 -1.16 -2.62
CA VAL A 83 -7.49 -1.96 -1.97
C VAL A 83 -6.64 -1.05 -1.09
N LYS A 84 -6.52 -1.36 0.21
CA LYS A 84 -5.61 -0.66 1.13
C LYS A 84 -4.21 -1.27 1.08
N CYS A 85 -3.28 -0.58 0.41
CA CYS A 85 -1.88 -1.01 0.25
C CYS A 85 -1.02 0.17 -0.21
N ASN A 86 0.18 0.32 0.36
CA ASN A 86 1.09 1.44 0.10
C ASN A 86 2.06 1.23 -1.07
N VAL A 87 2.03 0.06 -1.73
CA VAL A 87 2.98 -0.33 -2.81
C VAL A 87 3.15 0.74 -3.91
N PRO A 88 2.11 1.31 -4.54
CA PRO A 88 2.34 2.26 -5.63
C PRO A 88 3.02 3.56 -5.16
N LYS A 89 2.82 3.95 -3.90
CA LYS A 89 3.45 5.16 -3.35
C LYS A 89 4.91 4.92 -2.96
N ARG A 90 5.25 3.69 -2.58
CA ARG A 90 6.57 3.32 -2.04
C ARG A 90 7.48 2.62 -3.05
N GLY A 91 6.92 1.96 -4.07
CA GLY A 91 7.58 0.92 -4.85
C GLY A 91 7.59 -0.43 -4.13
N TRP A 92 8.30 -1.42 -4.69
CA TRP A 92 8.37 -2.78 -4.13
C TRP A 92 9.71 -3.09 -3.44
N ILE A 93 10.83 -2.95 -4.15
CA ILE A 93 12.18 -3.12 -3.56
C ILE A 93 13.00 -1.90 -3.98
N ASN A 94 13.50 -1.14 -3.00
CA ASN A 94 14.28 0.07 -3.23
C ASN A 94 13.59 1.07 -4.18
N GLY A 95 12.26 1.19 -4.09
CA GLY A 95 11.47 2.06 -4.96
C GLY A 95 11.29 1.55 -6.40
N VAL A 96 11.74 0.33 -6.71
CA VAL A 96 11.60 -0.29 -8.03
C VAL A 96 10.46 -1.29 -8.03
N GLY A 97 9.66 -1.27 -9.10
CA GLY A 97 8.53 -2.16 -9.30
C GLY A 97 7.28 -1.71 -8.53
N GLY A 98 6.31 -2.62 -8.41
CA GLY A 98 5.00 -2.35 -7.84
C GLY A 98 3.91 -3.02 -8.66
N CYS A 99 2.69 -2.48 -8.56
CA CYS A 99 1.53 -2.87 -9.35
C CYS A 99 0.77 -1.63 -9.82
#